data_AF-A0A117MN66-F1
#
_entry.id   AF-A0A117MN66-F1
#
_cell.length_a   1.000
_cell.length_b   1.000
_cell.length_c   1.000
_cell.angle_alpha   90.00
_cell.angle_beta   90.00
_cell.angle_gamma   90.00
#
_symmetry.space_group_name_H-M   'P 1'
#
loop_
_entity.id
_entity.type
_entity.pdbx_description
1 polymer ?
#
loop_
_entity_poly.entity_id
_entity_poly.type
_entity_poly.pdbx_seq_one_letter_code
_entity_poly.pdbx_strand_id
1 'polypeptide(L)'
;MPASVAPSAGLLASVAAWFWIDLTQAGHVAFLLIAHPPERRPDESPQEIEARMRGLADALTLAAPHKPLPHIGPRLFMHRSADALLSLDDCDYLLRVPIGGEWARFACAGGTVTIAVGLDPLGPGAPLAVVDAYVTERVIEGRLYLGKTRAEHPRSAARPGVIPV
;
A
#
# COMPACT_ATOMS: atom_id res chain seq x y z
N MET A 1 13.87 18.52 5.27
CA MET A 1 12.83 17.85 4.46
C MET A 1 11.49 18.46 4.84
N PRO A 2 10.57 18.74 3.92
CA PRO A 2 9.24 19.21 4.31
C PRO A 2 8.61 18.16 5.23
N ALA A 3 7.92 18.61 6.29
CA ALA A 3 7.29 17.71 7.24
C ALA A 3 6.27 16.84 6.51
N SER A 4 6.38 15.52 6.67
CA SER A 4 5.45 14.57 6.09
C SER A 4 4.07 14.76 6.72
N VAL A 5 3.01 14.80 5.89
CA VAL A 5 1.64 14.96 6.39
C VAL A 5 1.19 13.61 6.92
N ALA A 6 0.93 13.52 8.23
CA ALA A 6 0.43 12.28 8.83
C ALA A 6 -0.86 11.81 8.13
N PRO A 7 -1.00 10.50 7.82
CA PRO A 7 -2.21 9.98 7.19
C PRO A 7 -3.44 10.22 8.07
N SER A 8 -4.45 10.89 7.51
CA SER A 8 -5.72 11.12 8.18
C SER A 8 -6.74 10.04 7.80
N ALA A 9 -7.73 9.79 8.67
CA ALA A 9 -8.83 8.86 8.35
C ALA A 9 -9.56 9.23 7.04
N GLY A 10 -9.69 10.52 6.74
CA GLY A 10 -10.30 11.01 5.51
C GLY A 10 -9.52 10.60 4.26
N LEU A 11 -8.18 10.66 4.32
CA LEU A 11 -7.32 10.18 3.25
C LEU A 11 -7.44 8.65 3.08
N LEU A 12 -7.38 7.90 4.18
CA LEU A 12 -7.46 6.44 4.11
C LEU A 12 -8.81 5.95 3.56
N ALA A 13 -9.88 6.71 3.80
CA ALA A 13 -11.19 6.44 3.24
C ALA A 13 -11.33 6.89 1.77
N SER A 14 -10.45 7.76 1.26
CA SER A 14 -10.54 8.29 -0.11
C SER A 14 -9.69 7.51 -1.12
N VAL A 15 -8.64 6.83 -0.69
CA VAL A 15 -7.76 6.06 -1.59
C VAL A 15 -8.45 4.83 -2.19
N ALA A 16 -8.01 4.46 -3.38
CA ALA A 16 -8.37 3.20 -4.03
C ALA A 16 -7.15 2.28 -4.05
N ALA A 17 -7.42 0.96 -4.11
CA ALA A 17 -6.39 -0.05 -4.17
C ALA A 17 -6.62 -1.03 -5.33
N TRP A 18 -5.52 -1.48 -5.92
CA TRP A 18 -5.48 -2.49 -6.97
C TRP A 18 -4.48 -3.57 -6.57
N PHE A 19 -4.80 -4.81 -6.89
CA PHE A 19 -3.96 -5.95 -6.56
C PHE A 19 -3.86 -6.90 -7.74
N TRP A 20 -2.68 -7.48 -7.90
CA TRP A 20 -2.41 -8.52 -8.89
C TRP A 20 -1.22 -9.36 -8.43
N ILE A 21 -1.00 -10.50 -9.08
CA ILE A 21 0.22 -11.30 -8.92
C ILE A 21 0.94 -11.23 -10.25
N ASP A 22 2.24 -10.97 -10.22
CA ASP A 22 3.07 -10.95 -11.42
C ASP A 22 4.35 -11.77 -11.22
N LEU A 23 4.92 -12.25 -12.32
CA LEU A 23 6.20 -12.96 -12.35
C LEU A 23 7.33 -11.96 -12.56
N THR A 24 8.17 -11.80 -11.55
CA THR A 24 9.34 -10.92 -11.58
C THR A 24 10.64 -11.74 -11.61
N GLN A 25 11.79 -11.06 -11.73
CA GLN A 25 13.10 -11.71 -11.55
C GLN A 25 13.27 -12.33 -10.15
N ALA A 26 12.50 -11.88 -9.15
CA ALA A 26 12.48 -12.46 -7.81
C ALA A 26 11.48 -13.62 -7.67
N GLY A 27 10.85 -14.06 -8.77
CA GLY A 27 9.74 -15.00 -8.79
C GLY A 27 8.39 -14.32 -8.74
N HIS A 28 7.34 -15.07 -8.38
CA HIS A 28 6.01 -14.52 -8.21
C HIS A 28 5.99 -13.49 -7.07
N VAL A 29 5.38 -12.35 -7.32
CA VAL A 29 5.23 -11.25 -6.36
C VAL A 29 3.78 -10.79 -6.38
N ALA A 30 3.20 -10.67 -5.20
CA ALA A 30 1.89 -10.07 -5.02
C ALA A 30 2.04 -8.55 -4.94
N PHE A 31 1.47 -7.82 -5.88
CA PHE A 31 1.48 -6.36 -5.88
C PHE A 31 0.19 -5.82 -5.28
N LEU A 32 0.33 -4.73 -4.52
CA LEU A 32 -0.76 -3.92 -4.02
C LEU A 32 -0.44 -2.45 -4.28
N LEU A 33 -1.13 -1.85 -5.24
CA LEU A 33 -1.05 -0.43 -5.56
C LEU A 33 -2.13 0.33 -4.80
N ILE A 34 -1.75 1.45 -4.21
CA ILE A 34 -2.64 2.42 -3.59
C ILE A 34 -2.45 3.75 -4.31
N ALA A 35 -3.55 4.35 -4.76
CA ALA A 35 -3.54 5.66 -5.39
C ALA A 35 -4.80 6.45 -5.01
N HIS A 36 -4.72 7.77 -5.08
CA HIS A 36 -5.89 8.61 -4.89
C HIS A 36 -6.76 8.57 -6.17
N PRO A 37 -8.09 8.47 -6.07
CA PRO A 37 -8.97 8.76 -7.20
C PRO A 37 -8.77 10.20 -7.72
N PRO A 38 -9.16 10.51 -8.97
CA PRO A 38 -9.23 11.90 -9.43
C PRO A 38 -10.07 12.75 -8.47
N GLU A 39 -9.74 14.04 -8.37
CA GLU A 39 -10.45 15.02 -7.53
C GLU A 39 -11.95 14.89 -7.70
N ARG A 40 -12.64 14.70 -6.58
CA ARG A 40 -14.11 14.62 -6.56
C ARG A 40 -14.75 15.93 -6.12
N ARG A 41 -13.97 16.81 -5.51
CA ARG A 41 -14.47 18.06 -4.96
C ARG A 41 -13.65 19.25 -5.45
N PRO A 42 -14.29 20.41 -5.68
CA PRO A 42 -13.62 21.60 -6.20
C PRO A 42 -12.63 22.25 -5.21
N ASP A 43 -12.63 21.84 -3.95
CA ASP A 43 -11.72 22.29 -2.88
C ASP A 43 -10.50 21.38 -2.68
N GLU A 44 -10.40 20.25 -3.39
CA GLU A 44 -9.20 19.42 -3.38
C GLU A 44 -8.19 19.95 -4.40
N SER A 45 -7.00 20.35 -3.96
CA SER A 45 -5.92 20.69 -4.90
C SER A 45 -5.03 19.49 -5.21
N PRO A 46 -4.46 19.38 -6.43
CA PRO A 46 -3.58 18.27 -6.78
C PRO A 46 -2.33 18.23 -5.90
N GLN A 47 -1.87 19.39 -5.47
CA GLN A 47 -0.68 19.58 -4.64
C GLN A 47 -0.91 19.06 -3.21
N GLU A 48 -2.10 19.27 -2.65
CA GLU A 48 -2.47 18.73 -1.34
C GLU A 48 -2.67 17.22 -1.39
N ILE A 49 -3.29 16.69 -2.46
CA ILE A 49 -3.42 15.25 -2.67
C ILE A 49 -2.02 14.63 -2.77
N GLU A 50 -1.13 15.18 -3.58
CA GLU A 50 0.24 14.69 -3.70
C GLU A 50 0.97 14.71 -2.35
N ALA A 51 0.86 15.80 -1.59
CA ALA A 51 1.50 15.91 -0.28
C ALA A 51 0.97 14.86 0.71
N ARG A 52 -0.35 14.60 0.71
CA ARG A 52 -0.99 13.56 1.53
C ARG A 52 -0.57 12.16 1.10
N MET A 53 -0.50 11.89 -0.21
CA MET A 53 -0.04 10.60 -0.74
C MET A 53 1.45 10.35 -0.46
N ARG A 54 2.28 11.40 -0.47
CA ARG A 54 3.66 11.32 0.01
C ARG A 54 3.72 11.03 1.52
N GLY A 55 2.85 11.67 2.29
CA GLY A 55 2.62 11.36 3.70
C GLY A 55 2.32 9.89 3.97
N LEU A 56 1.44 9.31 3.16
CA LEU A 56 1.12 7.89 3.21
C LEU A 56 2.31 7.00 2.85
N ALA A 57 3.09 7.36 1.82
CA ALA A 57 4.28 6.61 1.43
C ALA A 57 5.35 6.63 2.53
N ASP A 58 5.55 7.78 3.19
CA ASP A 58 6.49 7.93 4.30
C ASP A 58 6.04 7.12 5.52
N ALA A 59 4.75 7.17 5.88
CA ALA A 59 4.18 6.38 6.99
C ALA A 59 4.26 4.86 6.75
N LEU A 60 4.36 4.44 5.48
CA LEU A 60 4.62 3.05 5.08
C LEU A 60 6.12 2.75 4.93
N THR A 61 7.00 3.71 5.16
CA THR A 61 8.46 3.60 4.99
C THR A 61 8.88 3.18 3.57
N LEU A 62 8.11 3.61 2.57
CA LEU A 62 8.37 3.28 1.16
C LEU A 62 9.53 4.10 0.61
N ALA A 63 10.19 3.57 -0.41
CA ALA A 63 11.26 4.28 -1.10
C ALA A 63 10.85 4.65 -2.53
N ALA A 64 11.44 5.73 -3.04
CA ALA A 64 11.35 6.11 -4.44
C ALA A 64 11.87 4.96 -5.34
N PRO A 65 11.40 4.86 -6.60
CA PRO A 65 11.56 3.65 -7.40
C PRO A 65 13.01 3.40 -7.85
N HIS A 66 13.85 4.43 -7.82
CA HIS A 66 15.28 4.35 -8.12
C HIS A 66 16.15 3.95 -6.91
N LYS A 67 15.55 3.75 -5.73
CA LYS A 67 16.24 3.30 -4.52
C LYS A 67 16.01 1.80 -4.31
N PRO A 68 16.91 1.11 -3.60
CA PRO A 68 16.68 -0.28 -3.20
C PRO A 68 15.34 -0.41 -2.47
N LEU A 69 14.48 -1.34 -2.90
CA LEU A 69 13.17 -1.54 -2.27
C LEU A 69 13.35 -1.96 -0.80
N PRO A 70 12.90 -1.15 0.17
CA PRO A 70 13.04 -1.45 1.58
C PRO A 70 12.16 -2.63 1.97
N HIS A 71 12.58 -3.36 3.00
CA HIS A 71 11.66 -4.27 3.69
C HIS A 71 10.93 -3.47 4.77
N ILE A 72 9.64 -3.23 4.58
CA ILE A 72 8.85 -2.34 5.44
C ILE A 72 8.35 -3.04 6.72
N GLY A 73 8.78 -4.27 6.96
CA GLY A 73 8.38 -5.07 8.11
C GLY A 73 6.94 -5.61 8.01
N PRO A 74 6.45 -6.23 9.09
CA PRO A 74 5.14 -6.88 9.13
C PRO A 74 3.99 -5.88 9.28
N ARG A 75 3.64 -5.22 8.18
CA ARG A 75 2.57 -4.20 8.18
C ARG A 75 1.25 -4.69 7.60
N LEU A 76 1.26 -5.85 6.95
CA LEU A 76 0.12 -6.38 6.21
C LEU A 76 -0.56 -7.50 6.99
N PHE A 77 -1.78 -7.26 7.47
CA PHE A 77 -2.57 -8.23 8.21
C PHE A 77 -3.74 -8.71 7.37
N MET A 78 -3.89 -10.02 7.27
CA MET A 78 -5.02 -10.60 6.55
C MET A 78 -6.29 -10.49 7.38
N HIS A 79 -7.33 -9.88 6.82
CA HIS A 79 -8.60 -9.65 7.51
C HIS A 79 -9.75 -10.22 6.68
N ARG A 80 -10.31 -11.34 7.15
CA ARG A 80 -11.31 -12.12 6.38
C ARG A 80 -10.72 -12.58 5.04
N SER A 81 -11.55 -13.13 4.16
CA SER A 81 -11.10 -13.74 2.89
C SER A 81 -10.93 -12.75 1.73
N ALA A 82 -11.34 -11.48 1.89
CA ALA A 82 -11.41 -10.51 0.81
C ALA A 82 -10.81 -9.14 1.17
N ASP A 83 -10.25 -8.99 2.37
CA ASP A 83 -9.61 -7.74 2.79
C ASP A 83 -8.25 -7.99 3.43
N ALA A 84 -7.37 -7.01 3.31
CA ALA A 84 -6.20 -6.88 4.17
C ALA A 84 -6.21 -5.51 4.87
N LEU A 85 -5.51 -5.43 5.98
CA LEU A 85 -5.28 -4.23 6.75
C LEU A 85 -3.79 -3.89 6.69
N LEU A 86 -3.48 -2.64 6.36
CA LEU A 86 -2.12 -2.11 6.41
C LEU A 86 -1.97 -1.22 7.64
N SER A 87 -0.95 -1.50 8.44
CA SER A 87 -0.51 -0.64 9.54
C SER A 87 0.46 0.44 9.04
N LEU A 88 0.23 1.65 9.53
CA LEU A 88 0.94 2.87 9.19
C LEU A 88 1.69 3.35 10.44
N ASP A 89 2.93 3.80 10.29
CA ASP A 89 3.62 4.47 11.40
C ASP A 89 2.92 5.78 11.75
N ASP A 90 2.97 6.14 13.03
CA ASP A 90 2.44 7.40 13.55
C ASP A 90 0.96 7.68 13.19
N CYS A 91 0.17 6.61 12.99
CA CYS A 91 -1.25 6.68 12.65
C CYS A 91 -2.06 5.65 13.44
N ASP A 92 -3.10 6.12 14.14
CA ASP A 92 -4.02 5.25 14.90
C ASP A 92 -4.98 4.44 14.01
N TYR A 93 -4.94 4.67 12.70
CA TYR A 93 -5.83 4.05 11.73
C TYR A 93 -5.11 2.99 10.89
N LEU A 94 -5.83 1.92 10.57
CA LEU A 94 -5.40 0.91 9.61
C LEU A 94 -6.04 1.19 8.26
N LEU A 95 -5.26 1.07 7.19
CA LEU A 95 -5.79 1.14 5.83
C LEU A 95 -6.36 -0.22 5.44
N ARG A 96 -7.68 -0.28 5.22
CA ARG A 96 -8.34 -1.47 4.67
C ARG A 96 -8.26 -1.47 3.15
N VAL A 97 -7.78 -2.56 2.57
CA VAL A 97 -7.68 -2.74 1.12
C VAL A 97 -8.44 -3.99 0.68
N PRO A 98 -9.23 -3.92 -0.40
CA PRO A 98 -9.81 -5.11 -1.00
C PRO A 98 -8.72 -5.97 -1.63
N ILE A 99 -8.85 -7.29 -1.52
CA ILE A 99 -7.93 -8.27 -2.13
C ILE A 99 -8.70 -9.46 -2.70
N GLY A 100 -8.09 -10.13 -3.69
CA GLY A 100 -8.62 -11.36 -4.29
C GLY A 100 -8.18 -12.61 -3.55
N GLY A 101 -8.97 -13.68 -3.63
CA GLY A 101 -8.69 -14.93 -2.92
C GLY A 101 -7.34 -15.58 -3.31
N GLU A 102 -6.96 -15.50 -4.59
CA GLU A 102 -5.66 -16.01 -5.04
C GLU A 102 -4.49 -15.19 -4.47
N TRP A 103 -4.61 -13.87 -4.50
CA TRP A 103 -3.66 -12.94 -3.91
C TRP A 103 -3.49 -13.18 -2.41
N ALA A 104 -4.60 -13.30 -1.69
CA ALA A 104 -4.62 -13.60 -0.26
C ALA A 104 -3.91 -14.94 0.03
N ARG A 105 -4.24 -15.99 -0.74
CA ARG A 105 -3.62 -17.32 -0.58
C ARG A 105 -2.11 -17.27 -0.82
N PHE A 106 -1.67 -16.59 -1.87
CA PHE A 106 -0.24 -16.44 -2.17
C PHE A 106 0.49 -15.71 -1.05
N ALA A 107 -0.05 -14.59 -0.58
CA ALA A 107 0.53 -13.82 0.50
C ALA A 107 0.55 -14.60 1.83
N CYS A 108 -0.53 -15.31 2.18
CA CYS A 108 -0.59 -16.19 3.37
C CYS A 108 0.39 -17.35 3.32
N ALA A 109 0.76 -17.84 2.13
CA ALA A 109 1.76 -18.88 1.95
C ALA A 109 3.21 -18.39 2.15
N GLY A 110 3.39 -17.14 2.59
CA GLY A 110 4.71 -16.50 2.76
C GLY A 110 5.24 -15.84 1.49
N GLY A 111 4.40 -15.68 0.47
CA GLY A 111 4.73 -14.97 -0.75
C GLY A 111 5.15 -13.53 -0.48
N THR A 112 6.10 -13.03 -1.27
CA THR A 112 6.54 -11.64 -1.19
C THR A 112 5.43 -10.71 -1.67
N VAL A 113 5.12 -9.70 -0.87
CA VAL A 113 4.17 -8.66 -1.22
C VAL A 113 4.92 -7.34 -1.46
N THR A 114 4.63 -6.68 -2.57
CA THR A 114 5.11 -5.33 -2.86
C THR A 114 3.97 -4.34 -2.70
N ILE A 115 4.14 -3.39 -1.80
CA ILE A 115 3.25 -2.24 -1.63
C ILE A 115 3.76 -1.10 -2.50
N ALA A 116 2.87 -0.51 -3.28
CA ALA A 116 3.14 0.64 -4.13
C ALA A 116 2.18 1.78 -3.78
N VAL A 117 2.70 3.00 -3.68
CA VAL A 117 1.92 4.22 -3.51
C VAL A 117 2.20 5.16 -4.66
N GLY A 118 1.17 5.44 -5.46
CA GLY A 118 1.23 6.38 -6.56
C GLY A 118 0.89 7.80 -6.11
N LEU A 119 1.65 8.78 -6.59
CA LEU A 119 1.38 10.20 -6.31
C LEU A 119 0.33 10.82 -7.25
N ASP A 120 0.12 10.21 -8.41
CA ASP A 120 -0.83 10.69 -9.40
C ASP A 120 -2.20 10.01 -9.24
N PRO A 121 -3.28 10.69 -9.68
CA PRO A 121 -4.61 10.12 -9.56
C PRO A 121 -4.79 8.92 -10.49
N LEU A 122 -5.50 7.90 -9.99
CA LEU A 122 -5.91 6.74 -10.77
C LEU A 122 -7.40 6.47 -10.57
N GLY A 123 -8.15 6.42 -11.68
CA GLY A 123 -9.60 6.23 -11.67
C GLY A 123 -9.99 4.93 -10.98
N PRO A 124 -10.94 4.94 -10.01
CA PRO A 124 -11.34 3.73 -9.30
C PRO A 124 -11.88 2.69 -10.28
N GLY A 125 -11.47 1.43 -10.10
CA GLY A 125 -11.87 0.35 -11.00
C GLY A 125 -11.14 0.36 -12.36
N ALA A 126 -10.05 1.14 -12.51
CA ALA A 126 -9.19 1.04 -13.68
C ALA A 126 -8.79 -0.44 -13.95
N PRO A 127 -8.90 -0.91 -15.20
CA PRO A 127 -8.55 -2.28 -15.55
C PRO A 127 -7.04 -2.50 -15.42
N LEU A 128 -6.60 -3.74 -15.20
CA LEU A 128 -5.19 -4.06 -14.97
C LEU A 128 -4.25 -3.56 -16.07
N ALA A 129 -4.68 -3.51 -17.34
CA ALA A 129 -3.87 -2.96 -18.42
C ALA A 129 -3.57 -1.45 -18.23
N VAL A 130 -4.52 -0.69 -17.67
CA VAL A 130 -4.32 0.73 -17.34
C VAL A 130 -3.45 0.87 -16.09
N VAL A 131 -3.62 -0.03 -15.11
CA VAL A 131 -2.77 -0.08 -13.91
C VAL A 131 -1.31 -0.37 -14.28
N ASP A 132 -1.08 -1.30 -15.21
CA ASP A 132 0.25 -1.67 -15.68
C ASP A 132 0.97 -0.50 -16.40
N ALA A 133 0.26 0.17 -17.31
CA ALA A 133 0.75 1.40 -17.95
C ALA A 133 1.05 2.49 -16.91
N TYR A 134 0.14 2.70 -15.97
CA TYR A 134 0.33 3.66 -14.87
C TYR A 134 1.58 3.35 -14.04
N VAL A 135 1.75 2.11 -13.57
CA VAL A 135 2.92 1.72 -12.79
C VAL A 135 4.20 1.95 -13.58
N THR A 136 4.24 1.53 -14.84
CA THR A 136 5.42 1.69 -15.70
C THR A 136 5.81 3.16 -15.87
N GLU A 137 4.85 4.02 -16.23
CA GLU A 137 5.09 5.46 -16.40
C GLU A 137 5.52 6.13 -15.09
N ARG A 138 4.83 5.85 -13.98
CA ARG A 138 5.12 6.52 -12.70
C ARG A 138 6.38 6.03 -12.02
N VAL A 139 6.82 4.81 -12.30
CA VAL A 139 8.16 4.34 -11.93
C VAL A 139 9.23 5.18 -12.65
N ILE A 140 9.10 5.36 -13.96
CA ILE A 140 10.06 6.11 -14.79
C ILE A 140 10.13 7.57 -14.32
N GLU A 141 8.98 8.18 -14.02
CA GLU A 141 8.88 9.56 -13.55
C GLU A 141 9.30 9.76 -12.08
N GLY A 142 9.57 8.67 -11.34
CA GLY A 142 9.90 8.77 -9.91
C GLY A 142 8.71 9.11 -9.01
N ARG A 143 7.49 8.90 -9.49
CA ARG A 143 6.21 9.23 -8.83
C ARG A 143 5.50 8.02 -8.24
N LEU A 144 6.19 6.88 -8.17
CA LEU A 144 5.72 5.65 -7.52
C LEU A 144 6.67 5.22 -6.40
N TYR A 145 6.17 5.16 -5.17
CA TYR A 145 6.94 4.72 -4.00
C TYR A 145 6.65 3.25 -3.71
N LEU A 146 7.69 2.47 -3.41
CA LEU A 146 7.62 1.02 -3.34
C LEU A 146 8.29 0.49 -2.07
N GLY A 147 7.78 -0.63 -1.57
CA GLY A 147 8.32 -1.34 -0.42
C GLY A 147 7.87 -2.80 -0.41
N LYS A 148 8.69 -3.67 0.17
CA LYS A 148 8.42 -5.11 0.25
C LYS A 148 8.01 -5.50 1.66
N THR A 149 6.97 -6.31 1.78
CA THR A 149 6.45 -6.83 3.03
C THR A 149 6.08 -8.32 2.87
N ARG A 150 5.64 -8.93 3.95
CA ARG A 150 5.00 -10.24 3.98
C ARG A 150 3.72 -10.13 4.77
N ALA A 151 2.74 -10.94 4.40
CA ALA A 151 1.52 -11.02 5.18
C ALA A 151 1.82 -11.64 6.55
N GLU A 152 1.33 -11.00 7.61
CA GLU A 152 1.23 -11.64 8.90
C GLU A 152 -0.13 -12.25 9.09
N HIS A 153 -0.12 -13.47 9.64
CA HIS A 153 -1.30 -14.05 10.24
C HIS A 153 -1.49 -13.47 11.64
N PRO A 154 -2.73 -13.14 12.06
CA PRO A 154 -3.01 -12.68 13.42
C PRO A 154 -2.56 -13.66 14.52
N ARG A 155 -2.23 -14.92 14.18
CA ARG A 155 -1.68 -15.92 15.10
C ARG A 155 -0.21 -15.70 15.47
N SER A 156 0.54 -14.86 14.75
CA SER A 156 1.93 -14.49 15.12
C SER A 156 1.99 -13.33 16.13
N ALA A 157 0.90 -12.60 16.34
CA ALA A 157 0.78 -11.60 17.40
C ALA A 157 0.49 -12.27 18.77
N ALA A 158 1.24 -13.32 19.12
CA ALA A 158 1.33 -13.74 20.51
C ALA A 158 2.11 -12.65 21.26
N ARG A 159 1.37 -11.79 21.96
CA ARG A 159 1.92 -10.78 22.88
C ARG A 159 3.02 -11.40 23.75
N PRO A 160 4.25 -10.85 23.79
CA PRO A 160 5.17 -11.15 24.87
C PRO A 160 4.63 -10.47 26.15
N GLY A 161 4.18 -11.29 27.10
CA GLY A 161 3.97 -10.87 28.48
C GLY A 161 2.56 -10.44 28.84
N VAL A 162 1.72 -11.39 29.20
CA VAL A 162 0.78 -11.21 30.33
C VAL A 162 0.87 -12.49 31.16
N ILE A 163 1.54 -12.39 32.31
CA ILE A 163 1.50 -13.41 33.36
C ILE A 163 0.20 -13.16 34.13
N PRO A 164 -0.75 -14.11 34.23
CA PRO A 164 -1.86 -13.97 35.16
C PRO A 164 -1.34 -14.24 36.58
N VAL A 165 -1.67 -13.30 37.47
CA VAL A 165 -1.57 -13.41 38.93
C VAL A 165 -2.57 -14.40 39.49
#